data_AF-A0A353T0U9-F1
#
_entry.id   AF-A0A353T0U9-F1
#
_cell.length_a   1.000
_cell.length_b   1.000
_cell.length_c   1.000
_cell.angle_alpha   90.00
_cell.angle_beta   90.00
_cell.angle_gamma   90.00
#
_symmetry.space_group_name_H-M   'P 1'
#
loop_
_entity.id
_entity.type
_entity.pdbx_description
1 polymer ?
#
loop_
_entity_poly.entity_id
_entity_poly.type
_entity_poly.pdbx_seq_one_letter_code
_entity_poly.pdbx_strand_id
1 'polypeptide(L)'
;MGFACRRGNRKKQAEESFRLATLGEKEPGPALYYNEQPSDFIYYQGLAWEALGNPEEARKPFHRLIAYGEEHLFDKVSYDYFAVSLPDAEAYQEDIARNNVL
;
A
#
# COMPACT_ATOMS: atom_id res chain seq x y z
N MET A 1 -7.09 8.34 12.23
CA MET A 1 -7.31 8.89 13.59
C MET A 1 -6.38 10.06 13.95
N GLY A 2 -5.05 9.94 13.84
CA GLY A 2 -4.11 10.99 14.28
C GLY A 2 -4.36 12.39 13.70
N PHE A 3 -4.55 12.50 12.39
CA PHE A 3 -4.86 13.80 11.74
C PHE A 3 -6.19 14.42 12.21
N ALA A 4 -7.21 13.61 12.48
CA ALA A 4 -8.49 14.08 12.98
C ALA A 4 -8.38 14.59 14.43
N CYS A 5 -7.63 13.88 15.29
CA CYS A 5 -7.33 14.33 16.65
C CYS A 5 -6.53 15.64 16.65
N ARG A 6 -5.57 15.79 15.73
CA ARG A 6 -4.79 17.02 15.56
C ARG A 6 -5.67 18.21 15.19
N ARG A 7 -6.59 18.03 14.23
CA ARG A 7 -7.57 19.07 13.84
C ARG A 7 -8.54 19.42 14.97
N GLY A 8 -8.91 18.46 15.81
CA GLY A 8 -9.71 18.68 17.01
C GLY A 8 -8.95 19.20 18.23
N ASN A 9 -7.73 19.72 18.06
CA ASN A 9 -6.86 20.25 19.13
C ASN A 9 -6.46 19.25 20.24
N ARG A 10 -6.64 17.94 20.01
CA ARG A 10 -6.28 16.86 20.94
C ARG A 10 -4.87 16.36 20.65
N LYS A 11 -3.88 17.20 20.95
CA LYS A 11 -2.46 16.98 20.59
C LYS A 11 -1.90 15.64 21.10
N LYS A 12 -2.11 15.30 22.38
CA LYS A 12 -1.61 14.04 22.97
C LYS A 12 -2.17 12.79 22.28
N GLN A 13 -3.48 12.76 22.03
CA GLN A 13 -4.14 11.64 21.34
C GLN A 13 -3.70 11.53 19.87
N ALA A 14 -3.40 12.67 19.23
CA ALA A 14 -2.85 12.69 17.88
C ALA A 14 -1.46 12.06 17.84
N GLU A 15 -0.56 12.47 18.73
CA GLU A 15 0.79 11.91 18.86
C GLU A 15 0.76 10.41 19.14
N GLU A 16 -0.09 9.96 20.07
CA GLU A 16 -0.26 8.53 20.36
C GLU A 16 -0.75 7.76 19.13
N SER A 17 -1.75 8.28 18.43
CA SER A 17 -2.25 7.68 17.18
C SER A 17 -1.17 7.61 16.10
N PHE A 18 -0.33 8.64 15.97
CA PHE A 18 0.78 8.62 15.02
C PHE A 18 1.84 7.59 15.44
N ARG A 19 2.19 7.49 16.72
CA ARG A 19 3.11 6.46 17.21
C ARG A 19 2.59 5.05 16.93
N LEU A 20 1.31 4.80 17.16
CA LEU A 20 0.70 3.51 16.83
C LEU A 20 0.78 3.21 15.33
N ALA A 21 0.55 4.21 14.47
CA ALA A 21 0.69 4.03 13.03
C ALA A 21 2.12 3.62 12.62
N THR A 22 3.16 4.08 13.33
CA THR A 22 4.57 3.71 13.04
C THR A 22 4.95 2.27 13.39
N LEU A 23 4.12 1.54 14.12
CA LEU A 23 4.36 0.16 14.56
C LEU A 23 3.84 -0.90 13.58
N GLY A 24 3.22 -0.49 12.47
CA GLY A 24 2.68 -1.41 11.47
C GLY A 24 3.75 -2.22 10.73
N GLU A 25 3.28 -3.16 9.91
CA GLU A 25 4.14 -3.99 9.08
C GLU A 25 4.91 -3.15 8.07
N LYS A 26 6.16 -3.54 7.84
CA LYS A 26 7.18 -2.68 7.22
C LYS A 26 7.58 -3.13 5.82
N GLU A 27 7.13 -4.31 5.43
CA GLU A 27 7.45 -4.96 4.17
C GLU A 27 6.25 -4.81 3.23
N PRO A 28 6.44 -4.24 2.03
CA PRO A 28 5.40 -4.21 1.02
C PRO A 28 5.16 -5.63 0.52
N GLY A 29 3.97 -6.15 0.75
CA GLY A 29 3.52 -7.42 0.17
C GLY A 29 2.67 -7.18 -1.08
N PRO A 30 2.63 -8.13 -2.02
CA PRO A 30 1.69 -8.06 -3.12
C PRO A 30 0.28 -8.18 -2.54
N ALA A 31 -0.65 -7.32 -2.95
CA ALA A 31 -2.05 -7.43 -2.57
C ALA A 31 -2.73 -8.48 -3.46
N LEU A 32 -2.35 -9.76 -3.29
CA LEU A 32 -2.92 -10.89 -4.03
C LEU A 32 -4.34 -11.20 -3.54
N TYR A 33 -4.59 -10.91 -2.26
CA TYR A 33 -5.89 -11.11 -1.63
C TYR A 33 -6.51 -9.76 -1.23
N TYR A 34 -7.83 -9.63 -1.38
CA TYR A 34 -8.62 -8.46 -0.95
C TYR A 34 -8.44 -8.09 0.53
N ASN A 35 -7.88 -9.01 1.34
CA ASN A 35 -7.64 -8.86 2.77
C ASN A 35 -6.17 -8.63 3.14
N GLU A 36 -5.24 -8.65 2.18
CA GLU A 36 -3.84 -8.34 2.43
C GLU A 36 -3.68 -6.83 2.59
N GLN A 37 -2.89 -6.42 3.59
CA GLN A 37 -2.71 -5.02 3.93
C GLN A 37 -2.21 -4.27 2.68
N PRO A 38 -3.02 -3.36 2.10
CA PRO A 38 -2.53 -2.57 0.98
C PRO A 38 -1.27 -1.81 1.41
N SER A 39 -0.31 -1.74 0.51
CA SER A 39 0.96 -1.00 0.66
C SER A 39 0.75 0.46 1.12
N ASP A 40 -0.47 0.97 0.99
CA ASP A 40 -0.99 2.18 1.65
C ASP A 40 -0.61 2.30 3.14
N PHE A 41 -0.55 1.20 3.91
CA PHE A 41 -0.16 1.25 5.32
C PHE A 41 1.28 1.73 5.53
N ILE A 42 2.18 1.35 4.62
CA ILE A 42 3.59 1.81 4.64
C ILE A 42 3.65 3.29 4.29
N TYR A 43 2.82 3.76 3.36
CA TYR A 43 2.72 5.19 3.04
C TYR A 43 2.25 6.00 4.26
N TYR A 44 1.22 5.53 4.97
CA TYR A 44 0.72 6.18 6.18
C TYR A 44 1.72 6.13 7.36
N GLN A 45 2.60 5.13 7.42
CA GLN A 45 3.72 5.12 8.36
C GLN A 45 4.69 6.28 8.11
N GLY A 46 5.03 6.55 6.85
CA GLY A 46 5.86 7.70 6.47
C GLY A 46 5.24 9.02 6.92
N LEU A 47 3.95 9.21 6.61
CA LEU A 47 3.20 10.40 7.03
C LEU A 47 3.10 10.54 8.56
N ALA A 48 3.01 9.42 9.29
CA ALA A 48 3.00 9.44 10.75
C ALA A 48 4.35 9.90 11.33
N TRP A 49 5.47 9.45 10.76
CA TRP A 49 6.80 9.91 11.15
C TRP A 49 7.02 11.39 10.85
N GLU A 50 6.55 11.89 9.70
CA GLU A 50 6.56 13.33 9.41
C GLU A 50 5.72 14.11 10.43
N ALA A 51 4.53 13.61 10.76
CA ALA A 51 3.64 14.24 11.73
C ALA A 51 4.22 14.25 13.17
N LEU A 52 5.13 13.32 13.49
CA LEU A 52 5.89 13.26 14.74
C LEU A 52 7.18 14.09 14.71
N GLY A 53 7.53 14.69 13.57
CA GLY A 53 8.73 15.52 13.43
C GLY A 53 10.02 14.74 13.21
N ASN A 54 9.94 13.49 12.75
CA ASN A 54 11.10 12.61 12.47
C ASN A 54 11.25 12.35 10.96
N PRO A 55 11.72 13.33 10.16
CA PRO A 55 11.78 13.20 8.70
C PRO A 55 12.77 12.11 8.23
N GLU A 56 13.82 11.83 9.00
CA GLU A 56 14.77 10.76 8.71
C GLU A 56 14.10 9.37 8.75
N GLU A 57 13.23 9.14 9.73
CA GLU A 57 12.45 7.89 9.85
C GLU A 57 11.35 7.81 8.78
N ALA A 58 10.78 8.95 8.37
CA ALA A 58 9.77 9.02 7.32
C ALA A 58 10.30 8.59 5.95
N ARG A 59 11.58 8.81 5.65
CA ARG A 59 12.19 8.40 4.37
C ARG A 59 12.21 6.89 4.16
N LYS A 60 12.36 6.11 5.24
CA LYS A 60 12.47 4.65 5.18
C LYS A 60 11.25 3.98 4.49
N PRO A 61 10.00 4.21 4.94
CA PRO A 61 8.84 3.62 4.27
C PRO A 61 8.67 4.11 2.83
N PHE A 62 8.96 5.39 2.53
CA PHE A 62 8.87 5.90 1.16
C PHE A 62 9.87 5.23 0.23
N HIS A 63 11.14 5.10 0.65
CA HIS A 63 12.15 4.41 -0.15
C HIS A 63 11.80 2.93 -0.36
N ARG A 64 11.19 2.26 0.62
CA ARG A 64 10.72 0.89 0.43
C ARG A 64 9.62 0.79 -0.62
N LEU A 65 8.67 1.71 -0.62
CA LEU A 65 7.61 1.74 -1.64
C LEU A 65 8.18 2.01 -3.04
N ILE A 66 9.16 2.90 -3.15
CA ILE A 66 9.86 3.16 -4.42
C ILE A 66 10.59 1.91 -4.88
N ALA A 67 11.40 1.30 -4.02
CA ALA A 67 12.15 0.09 -4.36
C ALA A 67 11.24 -1.06 -4.79
N TYR A 68 10.13 -1.26 -4.08
CA TYR A 68 9.11 -2.25 -4.44
C TYR A 68 8.47 -1.93 -5.79
N GLY A 69 8.09 -0.67 -6.04
CA GLY A 69 7.55 -0.24 -7.33
C GLY A 69 8.54 -0.41 -8.49
N GLU A 70 9.82 -0.17 -8.26
CA GLU A 70 10.89 -0.37 -9.25
C GLU A 70 11.13 -1.86 -9.54
N GLU A 71 11.14 -2.71 -8.52
CA GLU A 71 11.30 -4.17 -8.64
C GLU A 71 10.15 -4.80 -9.45
N HIS A 72 8.91 -4.39 -9.15
CA HIS A 72 7.71 -4.95 -9.76
C HIS A 72 7.25 -4.18 -11.02
N LEU A 73 8.01 -3.18 -11.49
CA LEU A 73 7.60 -2.31 -12.61
C LEU A 73 7.36 -3.08 -13.92
N PHE A 74 8.10 -4.17 -14.14
CA PHE A 74 8.03 -4.99 -15.34
C PHE A 74 7.39 -6.35 -15.10
N ASP A 75 6.79 -6.55 -13.93
CA ASP A 75 6.11 -7.79 -13.63
C ASP A 75 4.96 -7.98 -14.61
N LYS A 76 4.92 -9.17 -15.22
CA LYS A 76 3.81 -9.56 -16.07
C LYS A 76 2.66 -9.94 -15.18
N VAL A 77 1.66 -9.07 -15.12
CA VAL A 77 0.37 -9.36 -14.49
C VAL A 77 -0.24 -10.56 -15.22
N SER A 78 -0.16 -11.74 -14.63
CA SER A 78 -0.93 -12.90 -15.04
C SER A 78 -2.26 -12.90 -14.31
N TYR A 79 -3.33 -13.39 -14.95
CA TYR A 79 -4.61 -13.58 -14.27
C TYR A 79 -4.42 -14.34 -12.96
N ASP A 80 -4.70 -13.67 -11.85
CA ASP A 80 -4.89 -14.32 -10.57
C ASP A 80 -6.38 -14.68 -10.50
N TYR A 81 -6.68 -15.96 -10.71
CA TYR A 81 -8.05 -16.49 -10.75
C TYR A 81 -8.64 -16.51 -9.33
N PHE A 82 -8.94 -15.32 -8.80
CA PHE A 82 -9.49 -15.11 -7.46
C PHE A 82 -11.03 -15.02 -7.47
N ALA A 83 -11.69 -15.71 -8.41
CA ALA A 83 -13.13 -15.89 -8.39
C ALA A 83 -13.44 -17.38 -8.57
N VAL A 84 -14.06 -17.94 -7.55
CA VAL A 84 -14.49 -19.32 -7.45
C VAL A 84 -15.35 -19.70 -8.67
N SER A 85 -15.05 -20.87 -9.24
CA SER A 85 -15.66 -21.57 -10.39
C SER A 85 -15.13 -21.20 -11.78
N LEU A 86 -14.34 -22.12 -12.34
CA LEU A 86 -14.37 -22.43 -13.77
C LEU A 86 -15.69 -23.16 -14.05
N PRO A 87 -16.64 -22.59 -14.81
CA PRO A 87 -17.28 -23.35 -15.85
C PRO A 87 -16.38 -23.31 -17.08
N ASP A 88 -16.20 -24.49 -17.66
CA ASP A 88 -15.50 -24.72 -18.91
C ASP A 88 -15.85 -23.70 -20.00
N ALA A 89 -14.83 -23.41 -20.83
CA ALA A 89 -14.87 -22.71 -22.12
C ALA A 89 -15.00 -21.18 -22.11
N GLU A 90 -13.90 -20.50 -22.47
CA GLU A 90 -14.00 -19.33 -23.35
C GLU A 90 -12.78 -19.24 -24.28
N ALA A 91 -13.06 -19.34 -25.58
CA ALA A 91 -12.12 -19.53 -26.68
C ALA A 91 -11.42 -18.24 -27.15
N TYR A 92 -11.28 -17.23 -26.29
CA TYR A 92 -10.71 -15.94 -26.68
C TYR A 92 -9.67 -15.48 -25.66
N GLN A 93 -8.41 -15.80 -25.93
CA GLN A 93 -7.26 -15.13 -25.32
C GLN A 93 -7.17 -13.72 -25.92
N GLU A 94 -7.86 -12.75 -25.34
CA GLU A 94 -7.61 -11.34 -25.66
C GLU A 94 -6.30 -10.87 -25.01
N ASP A 95 -5.47 -10.22 -25.82
CA ASP A 95 -4.15 -9.72 -25.47
C ASP A 95 -4.28 -8.46 -24.60
N ILE A 96 -4.25 -8.67 -23.28
CA ILE A 96 -4.47 -7.65 -22.22
C ILE A 96 -3.52 -6.45 -22.35
N ALA A 97 -2.38 -6.63 -23.03
CA ALA A 97 -1.43 -5.56 -23.32
C ALA A 97 -2.03 -4.37 -24.09
N ARG A 98 -3.17 -4.55 -24.80
CA ARG A 98 -3.81 -3.46 -25.55
C ARG A 98 -4.59 -2.45 -24.71
N ASN A 99 -4.91 -2.75 -23.46
CA ASN A 99 -5.68 -1.82 -22.61
C ASN A 99 -4.82 -0.84 -21.79
N ASN A 100 -3.49 -0.94 -21.90
CA ASN A 100 -2.52 -0.03 -21.27
C ASN A 100 -1.83 0.88 -22.30
N VAL A 101 -2.58 1.38 -23.28
CA VAL A 101 -2.09 2.43 -24.19
C VAL A 101 -2.78 3.75 -23.81
N LEU A 102 -1.96 4.77 -23.59
CA LEU A 102 -2.29 6.14 -23.15
C LEU A 102 -3.52 6.77 -23.81
#